data_AF-A0A366JKX1-F1
#
_entry.id   AF-A0A366JKX1-F1
#
_cell.length_a   1.000
_cell.length_b   1.000
_cell.length_c   1.000
_cell.angle_alpha   90.00
_cell.angle_beta   90.00
_cell.angle_gamma   90.00
#
_symmetry.space_group_name_H-M   'P 1'
#
loop_
_entity.id
_entity.type
_entity.pdbx_description
1 polymer ?
#
loop_
_entity_poly.entity_id
_entity_poly.type
_entity_poly.pdbx_seq_one_letter_code
_entity_poly.pdbx_strand_id
1 'polypeptide(L)'
;MKKWGFLFLLLLCLGLTFVKIDPFFEPKVEIQNNDQNENDKEGRRTSENIQKEIEEEQIYQGNLLLVNSEYPVRPESIKSDVINLAAYNELTKGYRLVNSEIYLSEDVAREFSEMIAAAEKEGVRNFSITSGFRGFEEQSVLYQEMGSDYALPAGYSEHNLGLSLDVGSTQMKMADAPEGKWVEENAWKYGFILRYPEDKTDITGIQYEPWHIRFVGLPHSVIMKEKNFALEEYLDYLKEEKQISASMNGEKYMITYYPITQNRTISVQKNSYFEISGNNIDGVIVTIHE
;
A
#
# COMPACT_ATOMS: atom_id res chain seq x y z
N MET A 1 64.80 26.37 -38.93
CA MET A 1 64.27 25.92 -37.62
C MET A 1 62.78 25.62 -37.80
N LYS A 2 62.39 24.36 -37.56
CA LYS A 2 61.09 23.85 -37.05
C LYS A 2 59.78 24.31 -37.72
N LYS A 3 58.81 23.49 -38.11
CA LYS A 3 58.59 22.04 -38.22
C LYS A 3 57.33 21.90 -39.10
N TRP A 4 57.37 21.07 -40.14
CA TRP A 4 56.17 20.44 -40.71
C TRP A 4 55.62 19.44 -39.68
N GLY A 5 54.30 19.31 -39.55
CA GLY A 5 53.69 18.43 -38.56
C GLY A 5 52.20 18.18 -38.82
N PHE A 6 51.95 17.26 -39.75
CA PHE A 6 50.80 16.37 -39.89
C PHE A 6 49.57 16.59 -39.00
N LEU A 7 48.44 16.83 -39.67
CA LEU A 7 47.09 16.69 -39.16
C LEU A 7 46.83 15.19 -38.87
N PHE A 8 46.92 14.76 -37.62
CA PHE A 8 46.43 13.45 -37.19
C PHE A 8 45.00 13.60 -36.67
N LEU A 9 44.07 13.13 -37.49
CA LEU A 9 42.68 12.89 -37.12
C LEU A 9 42.68 11.69 -36.16
N LEU A 10 42.37 11.91 -34.87
CA LEU A 10 42.15 10.83 -33.92
C LEU A 10 40.70 10.93 -33.43
N LEU A 11 39.82 10.29 -34.21
CA LEU A 11 38.47 9.91 -33.81
C LEU A 11 38.58 8.95 -32.62
N LEU A 12 38.56 9.48 -31.40
CA LEU A 12 38.32 8.67 -30.23
C LEU A 12 36.80 8.47 -30.13
N CYS A 13 36.31 7.42 -30.80
CA CYS A 13 34.99 6.86 -30.53
C CYS A 13 35.00 6.29 -29.11
N LEU A 14 34.79 7.14 -28.11
CA LEU A 14 34.28 6.69 -26.81
C LEU A 14 32.84 6.25 -27.05
N GLY A 15 32.69 4.97 -27.38
CA GLY A 15 31.42 4.28 -27.25
C GLY A 15 30.99 4.40 -25.80
N LEU A 16 30.13 5.37 -25.51
CA LEU A 16 29.23 5.28 -24.37
C LEU A 16 28.38 4.04 -24.64
N THR A 17 28.80 2.93 -24.06
CA THR A 17 27.94 1.78 -23.88
C THR A 17 26.73 2.33 -23.16
N PHE A 18 25.62 2.47 -23.89
CA PHE A 18 24.30 2.55 -23.28
C PHE A 18 24.19 1.28 -22.45
N VAL A 19 24.46 1.42 -21.15
CA VAL A 19 23.98 0.45 -20.17
C VAL A 19 22.48 0.48 -20.37
N LYS A 20 21.94 -0.57 -20.98
CA LYS A 20 20.53 -0.90 -20.82
C LYS A 20 20.36 -1.13 -19.32
N ILE A 21 20.02 -0.07 -18.62
CA ILE A 21 19.32 -0.18 -17.36
C ILE A 21 18.02 -0.85 -17.78
N ASP A 22 17.85 -2.13 -17.42
CA ASP A 22 16.57 -2.79 -17.58
C ASP A 22 15.49 -1.86 -17.00
N PRO A 23 14.37 -1.65 -17.70
CA PRO A 23 13.34 -0.74 -17.21
C PRO A 23 12.99 -1.15 -15.79
N PHE A 24 13.10 -0.17 -14.90
CA PHE A 24 12.69 -0.25 -13.52
C PHE A 24 11.29 -0.87 -13.46
N PHE A 25 11.14 -1.82 -12.54
CA PHE A 25 9.97 -2.66 -12.37
C PHE A 25 8.66 -1.85 -12.40
N GLU A 26 7.82 -2.14 -13.39
CA GLU A 26 6.44 -1.66 -13.48
C GLU A 26 5.51 -2.88 -13.40
N PRO A 27 4.90 -3.16 -12.22
CA PRO A 27 3.85 -4.14 -12.14
C PRO A 27 2.71 -3.71 -13.07
N LYS A 28 2.31 -4.60 -13.99
CA LYS A 28 1.08 -4.44 -14.77
C LYS A 28 0.07 -5.44 -14.28
N VAL A 29 -1.16 -4.99 -14.04
CA VAL A 29 -2.28 -5.84 -13.66
C VAL A 29 -3.27 -5.94 -14.82
N GLU A 30 -3.60 -7.18 -15.17
CA GLU A 30 -4.75 -7.48 -16.02
C GLU A 30 -5.92 -7.86 -15.11
N ILE A 31 -6.96 -7.03 -15.12
CA ILE A 31 -8.17 -7.26 -14.33
C ILE A 31 -9.22 -7.92 -15.22
N GLN A 32 -9.68 -9.11 -14.83
CA GLN A 32 -10.82 -9.78 -15.46
C GLN A 32 -11.99 -9.76 -14.50
N ASN A 33 -13.10 -9.16 -14.95
CA ASN A 33 -14.38 -9.21 -14.26
C ASN A 33 -15.13 -10.44 -14.75
N ASN A 34 -15.78 -11.16 -13.84
CA ASN A 34 -16.55 -12.35 -14.20
C ASN A 34 -17.90 -11.92 -14.81
N ASP A 35 -17.91 -11.62 -16.11
CA ASP A 35 -19.13 -11.78 -16.90
C ASP A 35 -19.47 -13.27 -16.91
N GLN A 36 -20.65 -13.62 -16.39
CA GLN A 36 -21.16 -14.99 -16.45
C GLN A 36 -21.21 -15.48 -17.90
N ASN A 37 -20.19 -16.24 -18.32
CA ASN A 37 -20.30 -17.18 -19.41
C ASN A 37 -19.40 -18.38 -19.12
N GLU A 38 -20.04 -19.45 -18.62
CA GLU A 38 -19.50 -20.79 -18.68
C GLU A 38 -19.17 -21.13 -20.14
N ASN A 39 -17.89 -21.39 -20.41
CA ASN A 39 -17.42 -22.60 -21.08
C ASN A 39 -15.94 -22.41 -21.41
N ASP A 40 -15.07 -23.09 -20.65
CA ASP A 40 -14.02 -23.89 -21.29
C ASP A 40 -13.53 -24.97 -20.32
N LYS A 41 -13.67 -26.21 -20.78
CA LYS A 41 -13.13 -27.40 -20.14
C LYS A 41 -11.73 -27.61 -20.67
N GLU A 42 -10.72 -27.53 -19.82
CA GLU A 42 -9.60 -28.48 -19.85
C GLU A 42 -8.73 -28.43 -18.58
N GLY A 43 -8.50 -29.60 -17.98
CA GLY A 43 -7.29 -29.88 -17.20
C GLY A 43 -7.21 -29.49 -15.72
N ARG A 44 -8.30 -29.49 -14.93
CA ARG A 44 -8.19 -29.17 -13.49
C ARG A 44 -7.79 -30.39 -12.65
N ARG A 45 -6.57 -30.37 -12.08
CA ARG A 45 -6.28 -31.13 -10.85
C ARG A 45 -7.35 -30.75 -9.82
N THR A 46 -8.10 -31.72 -9.31
CA THR A 46 -9.10 -31.47 -8.27
C THR A 46 -8.39 -31.04 -6.99
N SER A 47 -8.21 -29.73 -6.82
CA SER A 47 -7.90 -29.12 -5.53
C SER A 47 -9.13 -29.30 -4.65
N GLU A 48 -9.00 -30.05 -3.55
CA GLU A 48 -10.06 -30.13 -2.55
C GLU A 48 -10.32 -28.72 -1.99
N ASN A 49 -11.58 -28.29 -1.92
CA ASN A 49 -11.92 -27.04 -1.25
C ASN A 49 -12.21 -27.34 0.23
N ILE A 50 -11.72 -26.48 1.13
CA ILE A 50 -12.09 -26.49 2.54
C ILE A 50 -13.08 -25.37 2.83
N GLN A 51 -13.95 -25.62 3.79
CA GLN A 51 -14.83 -24.60 4.34
C GLN A 51 -14.17 -23.97 5.56
N LYS A 52 -14.04 -22.64 5.56
CA LYS A 52 -13.53 -21.85 6.68
C LYS A 52 -14.65 -20.98 7.21
N GLU A 53 -14.90 -21.07 8.51
CA GLU A 53 -15.81 -20.18 9.23
C GLU A 53 -15.10 -18.86 9.53
N ILE A 54 -15.82 -17.76 9.33
CA ILE A 54 -15.36 -16.39 9.54
C ILE A 54 -16.05 -15.86 10.79
N GLU A 55 -15.26 -15.54 11.81
CA GLU A 55 -15.76 -14.87 13.01
C GLU A 55 -16.22 -13.45 12.69
N GLU A 56 -17.17 -12.91 13.45
CA GLU A 56 -17.71 -11.56 13.21
C GLU A 56 -16.64 -10.49 13.38
N GLU A 57 -15.73 -10.71 14.32
CA GLU A 57 -14.59 -9.84 14.63
C GLU A 57 -13.63 -9.71 13.44
N GLN A 58 -13.63 -10.67 12.50
CA GLN A 58 -12.77 -10.65 11.32
C GLN A 58 -13.13 -9.49 10.36
N ILE A 59 -14.36 -8.96 10.42
CA ILE A 59 -14.79 -7.75 9.67
C ILE A 59 -13.95 -6.53 10.07
N TYR A 60 -13.39 -6.54 11.28
CA TYR A 60 -12.66 -5.43 11.86
C TYR A 60 -11.14 -5.66 11.88
N GLN A 61 -10.63 -6.70 11.21
CA GLN A 61 -9.20 -7.05 11.17
C GLN A 61 -8.69 -7.15 9.74
N GLY A 62 -7.43 -6.74 9.50
CA GLY A 62 -6.75 -6.89 8.21
C GLY A 62 -6.32 -5.56 7.61
N ASN A 63 -5.83 -5.61 6.37
CA ASN A 63 -5.15 -4.48 5.72
C ASN A 63 -6.11 -3.52 4.98
N LEU A 64 -7.32 -3.96 4.65
CA LEU A 64 -8.33 -3.23 3.86
C LEU A 64 -9.44 -2.58 4.71
N LEU A 65 -9.17 -2.34 5.99
CA LEU A 65 -10.11 -1.65 6.87
C LEU A 65 -10.32 -0.21 6.42
N LEU A 66 -11.57 0.17 6.12
CA LEU A 66 -11.93 1.55 5.89
C LEU A 66 -12.08 2.26 7.23
N VAL A 67 -11.22 3.24 7.48
CA VAL A 67 -11.35 4.11 8.64
C VAL A 67 -11.44 5.54 8.15
N ASN A 68 -12.54 6.19 8.49
CA ASN A 68 -12.86 7.55 8.10
C ASN A 68 -13.88 8.11 9.10
N SER A 69 -14.50 9.26 8.81
CA SER A 69 -15.48 9.91 9.69
C SER A 69 -16.75 9.07 10.00
N GLU A 70 -17.03 8.02 9.24
CA GLU A 70 -18.20 7.14 9.41
C GLU A 70 -17.85 5.83 10.12
N TYR A 71 -16.69 5.26 9.81
CA TYR A 71 -16.27 3.94 10.28
C TYR A 71 -15.06 4.04 11.22
N PRO A 72 -15.26 3.95 12.55
CA PRO A 72 -14.17 4.07 13.50
C PRO A 72 -13.34 2.78 13.61
N VAL A 73 -12.12 2.93 14.12
CA VAL A 73 -11.23 1.88 14.60
C VAL A 73 -11.83 1.20 15.83
N ARG A 74 -11.70 -0.12 15.89
CA ARG A 74 -11.99 -0.93 17.07
C ARG A 74 -10.70 -1.43 17.71
N PRO A 75 -10.70 -1.80 19.01
CA PRO A 75 -9.52 -2.39 19.64
C PRO A 75 -8.96 -3.59 18.86
N GLU A 76 -9.83 -4.41 18.29
CA GLU A 76 -9.47 -5.59 17.49
C GLU A 76 -8.88 -5.23 16.12
N SER A 77 -9.06 -3.99 15.66
CA SER A 77 -8.53 -3.49 14.38
C SER A 77 -7.05 -3.12 14.43
N ILE A 78 -6.50 -2.95 15.62
CA ILE A 78 -5.11 -2.54 15.80
C ILE A 78 -4.19 -3.71 15.47
N LYS A 79 -3.20 -3.48 14.61
CA LYS A 79 -2.19 -4.47 14.26
C LYS A 79 -1.45 -4.94 15.52
N SER A 80 -1.45 -6.25 15.76
CA SER A 80 -0.84 -6.86 16.96
C SER A 80 0.69 -6.80 16.98
N ASP A 81 1.30 -6.57 15.81
CA ASP A 81 2.73 -6.49 15.57
C ASP A 81 3.25 -5.05 15.51
N VAL A 82 2.53 -4.10 16.12
CA VAL A 82 3.03 -2.72 16.27
C VAL A 82 4.23 -2.70 17.20
N ILE A 83 5.37 -2.24 16.69
CA ILE A 83 6.66 -2.17 17.37
C ILE A 83 7.23 -0.76 17.35
N ASN A 84 8.11 -0.43 18.30
CA ASN A 84 8.88 0.82 18.25
C ASN A 84 10.02 0.67 17.22
N LEU A 85 9.99 1.42 16.13
CA LEU A 85 10.96 1.32 15.04
C LEU A 85 12.39 1.69 15.45
N ALA A 86 12.57 2.56 16.46
CA ALA A 86 13.90 2.95 16.93
C ALA A 86 14.69 1.78 17.55
N ALA A 87 14.01 0.68 17.91
CA ALA A 87 14.64 -0.53 18.42
C ALA A 87 15.13 -1.49 17.31
N TYR A 88 14.79 -1.25 16.04
CA TYR A 88 15.03 -2.18 14.92
C TYR A 88 15.79 -1.47 13.79
N ASN A 89 17.12 -1.49 13.88
CA ASN A 89 18.02 -0.81 12.93
C ASN A 89 17.89 -1.36 11.50
N GLU A 90 17.50 -2.62 11.34
CA GLU A 90 17.29 -3.26 10.05
C GLU A 90 16.06 -2.73 9.31
N LEU A 91 15.03 -2.28 10.04
CA LEU A 91 13.80 -1.72 9.49
C LEU A 91 13.90 -0.21 9.24
N THR A 92 14.97 0.46 9.70
CA THR A 92 15.13 1.92 9.61
C THR A 92 16.26 2.34 8.67
N LYS A 93 16.70 1.43 7.79
CA LYS A 93 17.75 1.73 6.80
C LYS A 93 17.20 2.61 5.68
N GLY A 94 17.97 3.63 5.29
CA GLY A 94 17.66 4.48 4.14
C GLY A 94 16.77 5.69 4.45
N TYR A 95 16.27 5.84 5.67
CA TYR A 95 15.45 6.98 6.09
C TYR A 95 15.71 7.36 7.55
N ARG A 96 15.15 8.50 8.00
CA ARG A 96 15.25 8.97 9.39
C ARG A 96 13.95 8.82 10.17
N LEU A 97 14.03 8.61 11.48
CA LEU A 97 12.91 8.85 12.38
C LEU A 97 13.04 10.27 12.94
N VAL A 98 11.94 11.03 12.98
CA VAL A 98 11.99 12.38 13.56
C VAL A 98 12.20 12.37 15.08
N ASN A 99 11.83 11.27 15.75
CA ASN A 99 12.05 11.03 17.17
C ASN A 99 12.14 9.50 17.44
N SER A 100 12.35 9.10 18.70
CA SER A 100 12.45 7.67 19.09
C SER A 100 11.12 6.98 19.36
N GLU A 101 10.01 7.72 19.34
CA GLU A 101 8.67 7.26 19.69
C GLU A 101 7.82 7.06 18.42
N ILE A 102 8.41 6.43 17.39
CA ILE A 102 7.70 6.07 16.17
C ILE A 102 7.40 4.58 16.19
N TYR A 103 6.11 4.26 16.17
CA TYR A 103 5.60 2.90 16.19
C TYR A 103 4.99 2.54 14.83
N LEU A 104 5.08 1.29 14.39
CA LEU A 104 4.44 0.81 13.16
C LEU A 104 4.30 -0.71 13.21
N SER A 105 3.36 -1.29 12.48
CA SER A 105 3.36 -2.74 12.24
C SER A 105 4.71 -3.17 11.66
N GLU A 106 5.29 -4.24 12.21
CA GLU A 106 6.55 -4.82 11.74
C GLU A 106 6.47 -5.21 10.26
N ASP A 107 5.35 -5.81 9.84
CA ASP A 107 5.14 -6.19 8.44
C ASP A 107 5.07 -4.96 7.53
N VAL A 108 4.33 -3.92 7.93
CA VAL A 108 4.27 -2.66 7.17
C VAL A 108 5.65 -1.98 7.11
N ALA A 109 6.43 -2.04 8.19
CA ALA A 109 7.78 -1.49 8.22
C ALA A 109 8.74 -2.23 7.28
N ARG A 110 8.58 -3.55 7.10
CA ARG A 110 9.33 -4.33 6.11
C ARG A 110 9.02 -3.86 4.70
N GLU A 111 7.74 -3.77 4.34
CA GLU A 111 7.31 -3.32 3.01
C GLU A 111 7.76 -1.88 2.73
N PHE A 112 7.68 -1.00 3.74
CA PHE A 112 8.19 0.37 3.62
C PHE A 112 9.72 0.39 3.40
N SER A 113 10.47 -0.48 4.07
CA SER A 113 11.92 -0.59 3.88
C SER A 113 12.28 -1.01 2.45
N GLU A 114 11.51 -1.91 1.84
CA GLU A 114 11.69 -2.29 0.44
C GLU A 114 11.41 -1.14 -0.52
N MET A 115 10.33 -0.39 -0.25
CA MET A 115 9.98 0.81 -1.01
C MET A 115 11.10 1.86 -0.94
N ILE A 116 11.65 2.14 0.25
CA ILE A 116 12.74 3.10 0.41
C ILE A 116 14.02 2.62 -0.28
N ALA A 117 14.34 1.33 -0.21
CA ALA A 117 15.49 0.77 -0.91
C ALA A 117 15.37 0.87 -2.44
N ALA A 118 14.15 0.86 -2.97
CA ALA A 118 13.91 1.10 -4.39
C ALA A 118 14.08 2.58 -4.77
N ALA A 119 13.53 3.50 -3.97
CA ALA A 119 13.70 4.94 -4.17
C ALA A 119 15.19 5.34 -4.14
N GLU A 120 15.98 4.73 -3.25
CA GLU A 120 17.42 4.99 -3.15
C GLU A 120 18.16 4.61 -4.44
N LYS A 121 17.76 3.52 -5.13
CA LYS A 121 18.34 3.12 -6.43
C LYS A 121 18.09 4.15 -7.53
N GLU A 122 17.05 4.97 -7.38
CA GLU A 122 16.72 6.07 -8.27
C GLU A 122 17.29 7.42 -7.81
N GLY A 123 18.05 7.42 -6.70
CA GLY A 123 18.70 8.61 -6.14
C GLY A 123 17.82 9.45 -5.22
N VAL A 124 16.62 8.97 -4.86
CA VAL A 124 15.70 9.62 -3.92
C VAL A 124 15.93 9.03 -2.52
N ARG A 125 16.41 9.84 -1.56
CA ARG A 125 17.02 9.30 -0.32
C ARG A 125 16.83 10.13 0.95
N ASN A 126 16.14 11.27 0.88
CA ASN A 126 16.04 12.16 2.03
C ASN A 126 14.79 11.90 2.87
N PHE A 127 14.29 10.67 2.86
CA PHE A 127 13.07 10.28 3.55
C PHE A 127 13.20 10.35 5.07
N SER A 128 12.08 10.61 5.72
CA SER A 128 11.87 10.43 7.15
C SER A 128 10.47 9.90 7.45
N ILE A 129 10.29 9.19 8.55
CA ILE A 129 8.95 8.97 9.12
C ILE A 129 8.72 10.04 10.19
N THR A 130 7.63 10.78 10.03
CA THR A 130 7.21 11.86 10.92
C THR A 130 6.12 11.42 11.90
N SER A 131 5.29 10.46 11.52
CA SER A 131 4.30 9.81 12.39
C SER A 131 4.02 8.39 11.89
N GLY A 132 3.71 7.47 12.82
CA GLY A 132 3.33 6.08 12.54
C GLY A 132 2.05 5.74 13.31
N PHE A 133 2.01 4.59 13.98
CA PHE A 133 0.92 4.28 14.91
C PHE A 133 0.79 5.34 16.00
N ARG A 134 -0.45 5.80 16.21
CA ARG A 134 -0.84 6.67 17.34
C ARG A 134 -1.90 5.96 18.17
N GLY A 135 -1.74 5.94 19.48
CA GLY A 135 -2.78 5.42 20.39
C GLY A 135 -4.00 6.34 20.47
N PHE A 136 -5.12 5.86 21.03
CA PHE A 136 -6.32 6.69 21.20
C PHE A 136 -6.10 7.90 22.12
N GLU A 137 -5.29 7.76 23.17
CA GLU A 137 -4.96 8.86 24.08
C GLU A 137 -4.13 9.93 23.37
N GLU A 138 -3.08 9.53 22.65
CA GLU A 138 -2.25 10.43 21.85
C GLU A 138 -3.08 11.16 20.78
N GLN A 139 -3.96 10.43 20.06
CA GLN A 139 -4.86 11.02 19.08
C GLN A 139 -5.85 12.02 19.73
N SER A 140 -6.30 11.74 20.95
CA SER A 140 -7.18 12.65 21.69
C SER A 140 -6.48 13.95 22.06
N VAL A 141 -5.22 13.88 22.50
CA VAL A 141 -4.40 15.06 22.79
C VAL A 141 -4.17 15.87 21.52
N LEU A 142 -3.76 15.23 20.42
CA LEU A 142 -3.55 15.90 19.13
C LEU A 142 -4.82 16.62 18.65
N TYR A 143 -5.99 15.98 18.76
CA TYR A 143 -7.27 16.59 18.41
C TYR A 143 -7.59 17.83 19.24
N GLN A 144 -7.33 17.77 20.56
CA GLN A 144 -7.55 18.90 21.45
C GLN A 144 -6.61 20.08 21.16
N GLU A 145 -5.37 19.81 20.76
CA GLU A 145 -4.36 20.83 20.50
C GLU A 145 -4.51 21.47 19.11
N MET A 146 -4.78 20.66 18.08
CA MET A 146 -4.77 21.11 16.68
C MET A 146 -6.16 21.48 16.14
N GLY A 147 -7.23 20.98 16.79
CA GLY A 147 -8.61 21.20 16.36
C GLY A 147 -9.03 20.31 15.18
N SER A 148 -10.34 20.36 14.88
CA SER A 148 -10.99 19.53 13.86
C SER A 148 -10.56 19.83 12.42
N ASP A 149 -9.97 21.00 12.19
CA ASP A 149 -9.49 21.39 10.86
C ASP A 149 -8.22 20.63 10.46
N TYR A 150 -7.52 20.04 11.43
CA TYR A 150 -6.23 19.37 11.24
C TYR A 150 -6.23 17.92 11.71
N ALA A 151 -6.93 17.62 12.80
CA ALA A 151 -6.90 16.30 13.41
C ALA A 151 -8.29 15.67 13.46
N LEU A 152 -8.33 14.35 13.31
CA LEU A 152 -9.53 13.54 13.51
C LEU A 152 -9.66 13.12 14.98
N PRO A 153 -10.90 12.97 15.49
CA PRO A 153 -11.12 12.45 16.83
C PRO A 153 -10.54 11.04 16.99
N ALA A 154 -10.18 10.68 18.23
CA ALA A 154 -9.67 9.34 18.52
C ALA A 154 -10.64 8.25 18.05
N GLY A 155 -10.10 7.22 17.39
CA GLY A 155 -10.90 6.18 16.75
C GLY A 155 -11.23 6.48 15.29
N TYR A 156 -11.05 7.68 14.78
CA TYR A 156 -11.37 8.02 13.37
C TYR A 156 -10.12 8.28 12.52
N SER A 157 -8.94 8.03 13.08
CA SER A 157 -7.63 8.23 12.43
C SER A 157 -7.04 6.89 12.02
N GLU A 158 -6.60 6.75 10.77
CA GLU A 158 -5.98 5.50 10.29
C GLU A 158 -4.65 5.18 11.01
N HIS A 159 -3.99 6.19 11.59
CA HIS A 159 -2.83 5.96 12.47
C HIS A 159 -3.17 5.08 13.68
N ASN A 160 -4.43 4.98 14.09
CA ASN A 160 -4.84 4.08 15.16
C ASN A 160 -4.78 2.59 14.74
N LEU A 161 -4.60 2.26 13.44
CA LEU A 161 -4.50 0.87 12.97
C LEU A 161 -3.08 0.30 13.01
N GLY A 162 -2.06 1.16 12.90
CA GLY A 162 -0.68 0.76 12.62
C GLY A 162 -0.42 0.39 11.16
N LEU A 163 -1.32 0.77 10.24
CA LEU A 163 -1.22 0.57 8.79
C LEU A 163 -0.86 1.85 8.00
N SER A 164 -0.93 3.01 8.64
CA SER A 164 -0.63 4.31 8.01
C SER A 164 0.58 4.97 8.65
N LEU A 165 1.27 5.77 7.86
CA LEU A 165 2.43 6.55 8.27
C LEU A 165 2.50 7.86 7.50
N ASP A 166 3.01 8.89 8.18
CA ASP A 166 3.31 10.18 7.59
C ASP A 166 4.79 10.22 7.22
N VAL A 167 5.06 10.23 5.91
CA VAL A 167 6.40 10.29 5.33
C VAL A 167 6.78 11.74 5.08
N GLY A 168 8.01 12.11 5.45
CA GLY A 168 8.57 13.44 5.24
C GLY A 168 9.83 13.41 4.39
N SER A 169 10.25 14.59 3.94
CA SER A 169 11.59 14.83 3.39
C SER A 169 12.39 15.70 4.34
N THR A 170 13.64 15.37 4.54
CA THR A 170 14.57 16.16 5.37
C THR A 170 15.05 17.44 4.67
N GLN A 171 14.65 17.67 3.42
CA GLN A 171 15.07 18.83 2.62
C GLN A 171 13.97 19.89 2.47
N MET A 172 12.72 19.47 2.28
CA MET A 172 11.59 20.38 2.05
C MET A 172 10.25 19.67 2.32
N LYS A 173 9.14 20.40 2.14
CA LYS A 173 7.79 19.83 2.28
C LYS A 173 7.55 18.76 1.21
N MET A 174 6.79 17.72 1.56
CA MET A 174 6.51 16.60 0.65
C MET A 174 5.86 17.05 -0.66
N ALA A 175 4.98 18.05 -0.64
CA ALA A 175 4.35 18.62 -1.83
C ALA A 175 5.36 19.11 -2.90
N ASP A 176 6.55 19.54 -2.46
CA ASP A 176 7.60 20.10 -3.32
C ASP A 176 8.80 19.14 -3.49
N ALA A 177 8.90 18.12 -2.62
CA ALA A 177 10.07 17.27 -2.51
C ALA A 177 10.10 16.17 -3.60
N PRO A 178 11.29 15.80 -4.10
CA PRO A 178 11.46 14.59 -4.92
C PRO A 178 10.90 13.35 -4.24
N GLU A 179 11.03 13.25 -2.91
CA GLU A 179 10.47 12.17 -2.10
C GLU A 179 8.94 12.06 -2.20
N GLY A 180 8.21 13.18 -2.17
CA GLY A 180 6.75 13.18 -2.26
C GLY A 180 6.26 12.77 -3.64
N LYS A 181 6.88 13.34 -4.69
CA LYS A 181 6.61 12.94 -6.07
C LYS A 181 6.88 11.44 -6.30
N TRP A 182 8.00 10.95 -5.79
CA TRP A 182 8.36 9.54 -5.94
C TRP A 182 7.34 8.62 -5.27
N VAL A 183 6.89 8.96 -4.05
CA VAL A 183 5.85 8.22 -3.31
C VAL A 183 4.54 8.15 -4.12
N GLU A 184 4.05 9.28 -4.63
CA GLU A 184 2.82 9.33 -5.42
C GLU A 184 2.90 8.48 -6.71
N GLU A 185 4.08 8.43 -7.33
CA GLU A 185 4.34 7.68 -8.55
C GLU A 185 4.60 6.18 -8.31
N ASN A 186 5.10 5.77 -7.14
CA ASN A 186 5.67 4.42 -6.95
C ASN A 186 5.20 3.65 -5.71
N ALA A 187 4.59 4.28 -4.70
CA ALA A 187 4.26 3.61 -3.44
C ALA A 187 3.34 2.38 -3.64
N TRP A 188 2.44 2.46 -4.63
CA TRP A 188 1.52 1.39 -5.01
C TRP A 188 2.19 0.10 -5.46
N LYS A 189 3.46 0.15 -5.87
CA LYS A 189 4.24 -1.04 -6.23
C LYS A 189 4.60 -1.90 -5.01
N TYR A 190 4.47 -1.34 -3.80
CA TYR A 190 4.90 -1.92 -2.52
C TYR A 190 3.74 -2.07 -1.53
N GLY A 191 2.49 -2.10 -2.00
CA GLY A 191 1.35 -2.26 -1.10
C GLY A 191 0.80 -0.97 -0.50
N PHE A 192 1.39 0.20 -0.81
CA PHE A 192 0.99 1.50 -0.23
C PHE A 192 0.19 2.35 -1.21
N ILE A 193 -0.79 3.08 -0.72
CA ILE A 193 -1.51 4.11 -1.49
C ILE A 193 -1.21 5.49 -0.90
N LEU A 194 -1.22 6.52 -1.74
CA LEU A 194 -1.42 7.89 -1.26
C LEU A 194 -2.88 7.99 -0.83
N ARG A 195 -3.13 8.11 0.48
CA ARG A 195 -4.48 7.89 1.03
C ARG A 195 -5.44 9.03 0.71
N TYR A 196 -4.91 10.26 0.65
CA TYR A 196 -5.66 11.49 0.43
C TYR A 196 -5.06 12.27 -0.77
N PRO A 197 -5.30 11.81 -2.01
CA PRO A 197 -4.88 12.52 -3.22
C PRO A 197 -5.79 13.73 -3.52
N GLU A 198 -5.27 14.69 -4.28
CA GLU A 198 -5.94 15.98 -4.56
C GLU A 198 -7.29 15.81 -5.28
N ASP A 199 -7.41 14.82 -6.15
CA ASP A 199 -8.60 14.56 -6.97
C ASP A 199 -9.69 13.74 -6.25
N LYS A 200 -9.50 13.41 -4.95
CA LYS A 200 -10.42 12.55 -4.18
C LYS A 200 -10.95 13.17 -2.89
N THR A 201 -10.76 14.47 -2.67
CA THR A 201 -11.25 15.15 -1.46
C THR A 201 -12.77 15.02 -1.25
N ASP A 202 -13.57 15.04 -2.32
CA ASP A 202 -15.03 14.86 -2.23
C ASP A 202 -15.44 13.43 -1.82
N ILE A 203 -14.52 12.46 -1.93
CA ILE A 203 -14.75 11.05 -1.61
C ILE A 203 -14.21 10.73 -0.21
N THR A 204 -12.97 11.13 0.08
CA THR A 204 -12.31 10.84 1.36
C THR A 204 -12.79 11.77 2.48
N GLY A 205 -13.29 12.95 2.13
CA GLY A 205 -13.60 14.04 3.07
C GLY A 205 -12.36 14.72 3.64
N ILE A 206 -11.16 14.40 3.16
CA ILE A 206 -9.88 14.92 3.66
C ILE A 206 -9.13 15.61 2.52
N GLN A 207 -8.53 16.75 2.83
CA GLN A 207 -7.74 17.53 1.89
C GLN A 207 -6.50 16.76 1.43
N TYR A 208 -5.86 17.23 0.36
CA TYR A 208 -4.64 16.62 -0.14
C TYR A 208 -3.54 16.54 0.93
N GLU A 209 -3.06 15.32 1.21
CA GLU A 209 -1.97 15.06 2.15
C GLU A 209 -0.83 14.28 1.47
N PRO A 210 0.15 14.94 0.84
CA PRO A 210 1.26 14.29 0.11
C PRO A 210 2.19 13.45 0.99
N TRP A 211 2.05 13.54 2.31
CA TRP A 211 2.85 12.79 3.28
C TRP A 211 2.16 11.50 3.75
N HIS A 212 0.83 11.40 3.68
CA HIS A 212 0.08 10.34 4.34
C HIS A 212 -0.11 9.14 3.41
N ILE A 213 0.60 8.05 3.70
CA ILE A 213 0.45 6.80 2.97
C ILE A 213 -0.18 5.71 3.84
N ARG A 214 -0.96 4.85 3.19
CA ARG A 214 -1.70 3.76 3.82
C ARG A 214 -1.31 2.44 3.18
N PHE A 215 -0.94 1.45 3.99
CA PHE A 215 -0.75 0.08 3.53
C PHE A 215 -2.09 -0.63 3.32
N VAL A 216 -2.29 -1.16 2.12
CA VAL A 216 -3.45 -1.98 1.71
C VAL A 216 -3.01 -3.34 1.17
N GLY A 217 -1.71 -3.56 0.97
CA GLY A 217 -1.14 -4.79 0.45
C GLY A 217 -1.18 -4.91 -1.07
N LEU A 218 -0.51 -5.94 -1.58
CA LEU A 218 -0.56 -6.36 -2.98
C LEU A 218 -1.56 -7.52 -3.13
N PRO A 219 -2.31 -7.59 -4.23
CA PRO A 219 -2.26 -6.71 -5.41
C PRO A 219 -3.19 -5.48 -5.30
N HIS A 220 -3.81 -5.25 -4.14
CA HIS A 220 -4.85 -4.23 -3.92
C HIS A 220 -4.40 -2.83 -4.34
N SER A 221 -3.26 -2.38 -3.84
CA SER A 221 -2.67 -1.08 -4.18
C SER A 221 -2.43 -0.88 -5.68
N VAL A 222 -2.07 -1.95 -6.41
CA VAL A 222 -1.89 -1.88 -7.87
C VAL A 222 -3.23 -1.67 -8.57
N ILE A 223 -4.25 -2.44 -8.20
CA ILE A 223 -5.60 -2.30 -8.76
C ILE A 223 -6.13 -0.88 -8.50
N MET A 224 -5.92 -0.37 -7.28
CA MET A 224 -6.30 1.00 -6.91
C MET A 224 -5.58 2.03 -7.77
N LYS A 225 -4.28 1.86 -8.02
CA LYS A 225 -3.54 2.77 -8.89
C LYS A 225 -4.05 2.76 -10.33
N GLU A 226 -4.25 1.57 -10.92
CA GLU A 226 -4.68 1.43 -12.30
C GLU A 226 -6.09 1.99 -12.56
N LYS A 227 -6.98 1.83 -11.58
CA LYS A 227 -8.35 2.32 -11.64
C LYS A 227 -8.52 3.76 -11.13
N ASN A 228 -7.44 4.37 -10.62
CA ASN A 228 -7.47 5.66 -9.93
C ASN A 228 -8.52 5.71 -8.80
N PHE A 229 -8.48 4.74 -7.90
CA PHE A 229 -9.42 4.64 -6.77
C PHE A 229 -8.83 5.17 -5.46
N ALA A 230 -9.65 5.88 -4.70
CA ALA A 230 -9.52 5.97 -3.24
C ALA A 230 -9.91 4.64 -2.58
N LEU A 231 -9.57 4.45 -1.30
CA LEU A 231 -9.91 3.21 -0.58
C LEU A 231 -11.42 2.99 -0.52
N GLU A 232 -12.19 4.06 -0.33
CA GLU A 232 -13.65 4.07 -0.36
C GLU A 232 -14.19 3.47 -1.67
N GLU A 233 -13.77 4.02 -2.81
CA GLU A 233 -14.19 3.56 -4.14
C GLU A 233 -13.75 2.11 -4.40
N TYR A 234 -12.56 1.73 -3.95
CA TYR A 234 -12.04 0.38 -4.15
C TYR A 234 -12.89 -0.66 -3.43
N LEU A 235 -13.31 -0.38 -2.19
CA LEU A 235 -14.14 -1.29 -1.43
C LEU A 235 -15.55 -1.40 -2.02
N ASP A 236 -16.12 -0.29 -2.51
CA ASP A 236 -17.39 -0.31 -3.22
C ASP A 236 -17.30 -1.12 -4.53
N TYR A 237 -16.20 -0.96 -5.28
CA TYR A 237 -15.92 -1.75 -6.47
C TYR A 237 -15.84 -3.26 -6.17
N LEU A 238 -15.12 -3.66 -5.12
CA LEU A 238 -15.05 -5.07 -4.71
C LEU A 238 -16.42 -5.64 -4.29
N LYS A 239 -17.26 -4.82 -3.66
CA LYS A 239 -18.63 -5.20 -3.27
C LYS A 239 -19.53 -5.40 -4.49
N GLU A 240 -19.41 -4.54 -5.49
CA GLU A 240 -20.18 -4.61 -6.74
C GLU A 240 -19.78 -5.84 -7.57
N GLU A 241 -18.48 -6.00 -7.84
CA GLU A 241 -17.96 -7.08 -8.68
C GLU A 241 -18.03 -8.45 -7.99
N LYS A 242 -17.98 -8.47 -6.65
CA LYS A 242 -17.95 -9.65 -5.76
C LYS A 242 -16.72 -10.53 -5.92
N GLN A 243 -16.21 -10.70 -7.13
CA GLN A 243 -14.99 -11.44 -7.41
C GLN A 243 -14.29 -10.86 -8.63
N ILE A 244 -13.00 -10.62 -8.49
CA ILE A 244 -12.12 -10.21 -9.58
C ILE A 244 -10.87 -11.09 -9.60
N SER A 245 -10.25 -11.18 -10.76
CA SER A 245 -8.92 -11.75 -10.91
C SER A 245 -7.93 -10.66 -11.32
N ALA A 246 -6.74 -10.70 -10.74
CA ALA A 246 -5.63 -9.83 -11.05
C ALA A 246 -4.38 -10.68 -11.32
N SER A 247 -3.52 -10.26 -12.24
CA SER A 247 -2.22 -10.91 -12.47
C SER A 247 -1.12 -9.89 -12.26
N MET A 248 -0.13 -10.18 -11.42
CA MET A 248 1.00 -9.28 -11.17
C MET A 248 2.30 -10.09 -11.23
N ASN A 249 3.23 -9.72 -12.11
CA ASN A 249 4.53 -10.38 -12.28
C ASN A 249 4.47 -11.89 -12.59
N GLY A 250 3.39 -12.34 -13.24
CA GLY A 250 3.17 -13.75 -13.54
C GLY A 250 2.48 -14.53 -12.41
N GLU A 251 2.33 -13.93 -11.22
CA GLU A 251 1.50 -14.44 -10.13
C GLU A 251 0.04 -14.06 -10.38
N LYS A 252 -0.88 -14.98 -10.08
CA LYS A 252 -2.31 -14.75 -10.22
C LYS A 252 -2.95 -14.61 -8.85
N TYR A 253 -3.90 -13.69 -8.79
CA TYR A 253 -4.66 -13.37 -7.59
C TYR A 253 -6.14 -13.49 -7.90
N MET A 254 -6.85 -14.16 -7.02
CA MET A 254 -8.31 -14.15 -7.00
C MET A 254 -8.76 -13.42 -5.74
N ILE A 255 -9.53 -12.35 -5.92
CA ILE A 255 -9.99 -11.48 -4.83
C ILE A 255 -11.50 -11.59 -4.79
N THR A 256 -12.04 -12.04 -3.66
CA THR A 256 -13.48 -12.26 -3.50
C THR A 256 -13.99 -11.53 -2.26
N TYR A 257 -15.05 -10.74 -2.43
CA TYR A 257 -15.80 -10.11 -1.35
C TYR A 257 -16.90 -11.06 -0.84
N TYR A 258 -16.97 -11.23 0.48
CA TYR A 258 -17.97 -12.02 1.17
C TYR A 258 -18.74 -11.13 2.17
N PRO A 259 -20.02 -10.85 1.92
CA PRO A 259 -20.85 -10.13 2.88
C PRO A 259 -21.16 -11.02 4.09
N ILE A 260 -20.92 -10.51 5.30
CA ILE A 260 -21.18 -11.23 6.55
C ILE A 260 -22.56 -10.81 7.08
N THR A 261 -23.61 -11.25 6.39
CA THR A 261 -25.01 -10.92 6.74
C THR A 261 -25.74 -12.06 7.44
N GLN A 262 -25.35 -13.32 7.22
CA GLN A 262 -26.00 -14.52 7.81
C GLN A 262 -25.20 -15.82 7.65
N ASN A 263 -24.45 -15.99 6.54
CA ASN A 263 -23.59 -17.16 6.31
C ASN A 263 -22.12 -16.74 6.44
N ARG A 264 -21.40 -17.39 7.35
CA ARG A 264 -20.01 -17.08 7.72
C ARG A 264 -19.00 -18.04 7.11
N THR A 265 -19.44 -18.95 6.25
CA THR A 265 -18.55 -19.96 5.67
C THR A 265 -18.07 -19.52 4.29
N ILE A 266 -16.75 -19.42 4.14
CA ILE A 266 -16.09 -19.21 2.85
C ILE A 266 -15.49 -20.53 2.34
N SER A 267 -15.42 -20.68 1.03
CA SER A 267 -14.75 -21.82 0.39
C SER A 267 -13.37 -21.39 -0.11
N VAL A 268 -12.32 -22.00 0.41
CA VAL A 268 -10.94 -21.74 -0.02
C VAL A 268 -10.29 -23.04 -0.50
N GLN A 269 -9.35 -22.93 -1.44
CA GLN A 269 -8.65 -24.10 -1.96
C GLN A 269 -7.70 -24.66 -0.90
N LYS A 270 -7.67 -25.97 -0.71
CA LYS A 270 -6.77 -26.63 0.24
C LYS A 270 -5.33 -26.41 -0.22
N ASN A 271 -4.50 -25.84 0.66
CA ASN A 271 -3.10 -25.47 0.46
C ASN A 271 -2.82 -24.23 -0.41
N SER A 272 -3.83 -23.40 -0.74
CA SER A 272 -3.55 -22.06 -1.29
C SER A 272 -3.09 -21.12 -0.17
N TYR A 273 -2.12 -20.26 -0.45
CA TYR A 273 -1.84 -19.11 0.40
C TYR A 273 -2.94 -18.07 0.19
N PHE A 274 -3.55 -17.60 1.28
CA PHE A 274 -4.60 -16.60 1.21
C PHE A 274 -4.54 -15.64 2.38
N GLU A 275 -4.97 -14.42 2.12
CA GLU A 275 -5.17 -13.37 3.12
C GLU A 275 -6.67 -13.12 3.29
N ILE A 276 -7.06 -12.74 4.50
CA ILE A 276 -8.43 -12.29 4.79
C ILE A 276 -8.32 -10.92 5.44
N SER A 277 -9.04 -9.96 4.88
CA SER A 277 -9.22 -8.66 5.49
C SER A 277 -10.69 -8.32 5.58
N GLY A 278 -11.15 -7.87 6.72
CA GLY A 278 -12.38 -7.12 6.82
C GLY A 278 -12.31 -5.80 6.05
N ASN A 279 -13.49 -5.24 5.75
CA ASN A 279 -13.62 -3.88 5.20
C ASN A 279 -13.96 -2.83 6.27
N ASN A 280 -14.11 -3.23 7.54
CA ASN A 280 -14.59 -2.42 8.67
C ASN A 280 -16.10 -2.05 8.63
N ILE A 281 -16.88 -2.64 7.71
CA ILE A 281 -18.28 -2.25 7.47
C ILE A 281 -19.21 -3.46 7.61
N ASP A 282 -19.12 -4.41 6.69
CA ASP A 282 -20.16 -5.43 6.47
C ASP A 282 -19.65 -6.75 5.88
N GLY A 283 -18.35 -6.87 5.61
CA GLY A 283 -17.83 -8.07 4.98
C GLY A 283 -16.32 -8.25 5.07
N VAL A 284 -15.87 -9.35 4.47
CA VAL A 284 -14.45 -9.69 4.34
C VAL A 284 -14.06 -9.85 2.87
N ILE A 285 -12.85 -9.46 2.54
CA ILE A 285 -12.17 -9.66 1.28
C ILE A 285 -11.18 -10.82 1.50
N VAL A 286 -11.26 -11.82 0.63
CA VAL A 286 -10.32 -12.95 0.61
C VAL A 286 -9.47 -12.84 -0.64
N THR A 287 -8.15 -12.79 -0.45
CA THR A 287 -7.17 -12.70 -1.53
C THR A 287 -6.42 -14.02 -1.59
N ILE A 288 -6.62 -14.79 -2.67
CA ILE A 288 -5.97 -16.08 -2.89
C ILE A 288 -4.84 -15.90 -3.90
N HIS A 289 -3.68 -16.44 -3.58
CA HIS A 289 -2.53 -16.53 -4.48
C HIS A 289 -2.60 -17.88 -5.21
N GLU A 290 -2.65 -17.83 -6.54
CA GLU A 290 -2.75 -19.01 -7.43
C GLU A 290 -1.41 -19.43 -8.05
#